data_AF-A0A7W7U7Q6-F1
#
_entry.id   AF-A0A7W7U7Q6-F1
#
_cell.length_a   1.000
_cell.length_b   1.000
_cell.length_c   1.000
_cell.angle_alpha   90.00
_cell.angle_beta   90.00
_cell.angle_gamma   90.00
#
_symmetry.space_group_name_H-M   'P 1'
#
loop_
_entity.id
_entity.type
_entity.pdbx_description
1 polymer ?
#
loop_
_entity_poly.entity_id
_entity_poly.type
_entity_poly.pdbx_seq_one_letter_code
_entity_poly.pdbx_strand_id
1 'polypeptide(L)'
;MIPLVSPPLPAALPTGPLDSPPLPAAPPAGRTDSPPLPPAPPAGPLIPTTLPPLTTALPRLPGLRPVRPQLWLVATEAHQDTVTQFAPLVLATEELARAEEFRRSGDRATYLCAHVGLRRLLGAHLGVAPRTVSVARAPCPCCGEPHGRPVLTDGRLHFSLSHCEGLSLIAVASTPVGVDIERVPAAHTVREASEVLHPAEAAELAALTPAHRPAAFARVWTRKEAYLKGLGIGLGADPAAEYVGAGPVPSAPPGWFLTDVTVPDGHHAAVALRR
;
A
#
# COMPACT_ATOMS: atom_id res chain seq x y z
N MET A 1 17.81 -11.92 -58.30
CA MET A 1 17.04 -10.75 -58.75
C MET A 1 16.29 -10.25 -57.52
N ILE A 2 16.57 -9.11 -56.88
CA ILE A 2 17.08 -7.79 -57.29
C ILE A 2 18.15 -7.35 -56.27
N PRO A 3 19.29 -6.75 -56.67
CA PRO A 3 20.30 -6.25 -55.73
C PRO A 3 19.92 -4.84 -55.22
N LEU A 4 20.07 -4.60 -53.92
CA LEU A 4 19.94 -3.26 -53.33
C LEU A 4 21.32 -2.60 -53.23
N VAL A 5 21.41 -1.50 -53.96
CA VAL A 5 22.58 -0.65 -54.22
C VAL A 5 22.87 0.22 -53.01
N SER A 6 24.14 0.32 -52.61
CA SER A 6 24.61 1.21 -51.56
C SER A 6 24.46 2.70 -51.95
N PRO A 7 24.06 3.58 -51.02
CA PRO A 7 23.96 5.02 -51.29
C PRO A 7 25.33 5.70 -51.39
N PRO A 8 25.43 6.86 -52.08
CA PRO A 8 26.68 7.55 -52.34
C PRO A 8 27.24 8.28 -51.10
N LEU A 9 28.57 8.38 -51.05
CA LEU A 9 29.31 9.14 -50.03
C LEU A 9 29.04 10.66 -50.14
N PRO A 10 28.95 11.39 -49.01
CA PRO A 10 28.70 12.82 -49.01
C PRO A 10 29.94 13.62 -49.45
N ALA A 11 29.66 14.72 -50.16
CA ALA A 11 30.64 15.68 -50.65
C ALA A 11 31.38 16.41 -49.52
N ALA A 12 32.67 16.67 -49.75
CA ALA A 12 33.52 17.45 -48.86
C ALA A 12 33.02 18.90 -48.73
N LEU A 13 32.92 19.38 -47.48
CA LEU A 13 32.59 20.77 -47.15
C LEU A 13 33.82 21.67 -47.29
N PRO A 14 33.64 22.94 -47.73
CA PRO A 14 34.73 23.89 -47.93
C PRO A 14 35.30 24.40 -46.60
N THR A 15 36.63 24.46 -46.51
CA THR A 15 37.40 25.05 -45.42
C THR A 15 37.52 26.56 -45.60
N GLY A 16 36.68 27.31 -44.88
CA GLY A 16 36.83 28.75 -44.67
C GLY A 16 36.95 29.06 -43.18
N PRO A 17 37.69 30.11 -42.76
CA PRO A 17 37.85 30.44 -41.35
C PRO A 17 36.53 30.98 -40.78
N LEU A 18 35.97 30.25 -39.81
CA LEU A 18 34.81 30.70 -39.04
C LEU A 18 35.30 31.57 -37.88
N ASP A 19 35.16 32.89 -38.03
CA ASP A 19 35.20 33.82 -36.91
C ASP A 19 34.13 33.40 -35.89
N SER A 20 34.57 33.07 -34.67
CA SER A 20 33.68 32.65 -33.59
C SER A 20 32.94 33.88 -33.04
N PRO A 21 31.60 33.92 -33.06
CA PRO A 21 30.87 34.98 -32.39
C PRO A 21 31.03 34.85 -30.86
N PRO A 22 30.99 35.97 -30.12
CA PRO A 22 31.11 35.94 -28.67
C PRO A 22 29.97 35.11 -28.03
N LEU A 23 30.33 34.29 -27.05
CA LEU A 23 29.41 33.46 -26.27
C LEU A 23 28.28 34.32 -25.67
N PRO A 24 27.00 33.89 -25.76
CA PRO A 24 25.91 34.60 -25.12
C PRO A 24 26.09 34.57 -23.59
N ALA A 25 25.79 35.69 -22.95
CA ALA A 25 25.80 35.82 -21.50
C ALA A 25 24.92 34.73 -20.86
N ALA A 26 25.45 34.10 -19.80
CA ALA A 26 24.71 33.11 -19.03
C ALA A 26 23.38 33.71 -18.54
N PRO A 27 22.25 32.99 -18.66
CA PRO A 27 20.98 33.47 -18.13
C PRO A 27 21.10 33.65 -16.61
N PRO A 28 20.42 34.65 -16.01
CA PRO A 28 20.41 34.81 -14.57
C PRO A 28 19.87 33.51 -13.95
N ALA A 29 20.52 33.06 -12.87
CA ALA A 29 20.10 31.89 -12.12
C ALA A 29 18.64 32.08 -11.67
N GLY A 30 17.71 31.52 -12.44
CA GLY A 30 16.31 31.42 -12.04
C GLY A 30 16.29 30.63 -10.76
N ARG A 31 15.75 31.22 -9.69
CA ARG A 31 15.39 30.47 -8.49
C ARG A 31 14.45 29.37 -8.96
N THR A 32 14.94 28.14 -9.01
CA THR A 32 14.08 26.98 -9.05
C THR A 32 13.41 26.96 -7.68
N ASP A 33 12.25 27.60 -7.57
CA ASP A 33 11.33 27.35 -6.47
C ASP A 33 10.83 25.91 -6.65
N SER A 34 11.68 24.95 -6.26
CA SER A 34 11.23 23.59 -6.02
C SER A 34 10.07 23.69 -5.04
N PRO A 35 8.93 23.03 -5.30
CA PRO A 35 7.83 23.03 -4.36
C PRO A 35 8.37 22.60 -2.99
N PRO A 36 7.96 23.25 -1.89
CA PRO A 36 8.44 22.89 -0.56
C PRO A 36 8.24 21.39 -0.38
N LEU A 37 9.30 20.69 0.06
CA LEU A 37 9.19 19.28 0.38
C LEU A 37 7.96 19.10 1.28
N PRO A 38 7.08 18.11 0.99
CA PRO A 38 5.94 17.86 1.84
C PRO A 38 6.44 17.70 3.28
N PRO A 39 5.69 18.20 4.28
CA PRO A 39 6.10 18.15 5.67
C PRO A 39 6.52 16.73 6.03
N ALA A 40 7.64 16.62 6.75
CA ALA A 40 8.12 15.33 7.21
C ALA A 40 6.97 14.58 7.89
N PRO A 41 6.77 13.30 7.56
CA PRO A 41 5.73 12.51 8.20
C PRO A 41 5.96 12.48 9.72
N PRO A 42 4.90 12.27 10.53
CA PRO A 42 5.04 12.25 11.98
C PRO A 42 6.10 11.22 12.41
N ALA A 43 6.97 11.63 13.33
CA ALA A 43 7.95 10.75 13.95
C ALA A 43 7.24 9.85 14.96
N GLY A 44 6.69 8.73 14.50
CA GLY A 44 6.03 7.75 15.36
C GLY A 44 4.97 6.94 14.61
N PRO A 45 4.50 5.83 15.22
CA PRO A 45 3.46 5.02 14.62
C PRO A 45 2.17 5.84 14.45
N LEU A 46 1.44 5.59 13.36
CA LEU A 46 0.14 6.20 13.15
C LEU A 46 -0.94 5.47 13.95
N ILE A 47 -1.89 6.22 14.49
CA ILE A 47 -3.00 5.67 15.26
C ILE A 47 -4.22 5.57 14.34
N PRO A 48 -4.76 4.36 14.09
CA PRO A 48 -5.98 4.19 13.31
C PRO A 48 -7.21 4.62 14.11
N THR A 49 -8.24 5.07 13.42
CA THR A 49 -9.56 5.32 14.01
C THR A 49 -10.34 4.01 14.07
N THR A 50 -10.95 3.68 15.20
CA THR A 50 -11.82 2.50 15.28
C THR A 50 -13.09 2.72 14.47
N LEU A 51 -13.49 1.74 13.66
CA LEU A 51 -14.76 1.79 12.95
C LEU A 51 -15.92 1.82 13.96
N PRO A 52 -16.84 2.80 13.89
CA PRO A 52 -17.98 2.85 14.79
C PRO A 52 -18.95 1.70 14.49
N PRO A 53 -19.86 1.37 15.43
CA PRO A 53 -20.85 0.31 15.24
C PRO A 53 -21.59 0.43 13.90
N LEU A 54 -21.85 -0.71 13.25
CA LEU A 54 -22.47 -0.73 11.91
C LEU A 54 -23.86 -0.08 11.87
N THR A 55 -24.54 -0.06 13.02
CA THR A 55 -25.84 0.56 13.26
C THR A 55 -25.80 2.09 13.34
N THR A 56 -24.62 2.69 13.48
CA THR A 56 -24.46 4.15 13.62
C THR A 56 -23.99 4.76 12.32
N ALA A 57 -24.41 5.99 12.01
CA ALA A 57 -23.86 6.71 10.86
C ALA A 57 -22.35 6.97 11.04
N LEU A 58 -21.57 6.90 9.95
CA LEU A 58 -20.18 7.34 9.99
C LEU A 58 -20.12 8.85 10.29
N PRO A 59 -19.13 9.32 11.07
CA PRO A 59 -18.89 10.75 11.19
C PRO A 59 -18.54 11.32 9.81
N ARG A 60 -18.73 12.63 9.64
CA ARG A 60 -18.27 13.31 8.43
C ARG A 60 -16.76 13.12 8.31
N LEU A 61 -16.34 12.38 7.30
CA LEU A 61 -14.93 12.09 7.08
C LEU A 61 -14.22 13.37 6.62
N PRO A 62 -13.03 13.68 7.17
CA PRO A 62 -12.26 14.82 6.69
C PRO A 62 -11.86 14.57 5.23
N GLY A 63 -11.66 15.67 4.49
CA GLY A 63 -11.08 15.57 3.15
C GLY A 63 -9.70 14.90 3.19
N LEU A 64 -9.37 14.14 2.15
CA LEU A 64 -8.04 13.56 2.04
C LEU A 64 -6.99 14.64 1.90
N ARG A 65 -5.89 14.48 2.64
CA ARG A 65 -4.73 15.35 2.55
C ARG A 65 -3.65 14.66 1.72
N PRO A 66 -2.85 15.40 0.94
CA PRO A 66 -1.65 14.83 0.33
C PRO A 66 -0.74 14.19 1.39
N VAL A 67 -0.20 13.02 1.07
CA VAL A 67 0.82 12.33 1.89
C VAL A 67 0.36 12.00 3.33
N ARG A 68 -0.95 11.91 3.59
CA ARG A 68 -1.50 11.41 4.86
C ARG A 68 -2.67 10.46 4.62
N PRO A 69 -2.54 9.16 4.95
CA PRO A 69 -3.65 8.22 4.82
C PRO A 69 -4.63 8.40 5.99
N GLN A 70 -5.90 8.12 5.76
CA GLN A 70 -6.86 7.83 6.83
C GLN A 70 -6.82 6.34 7.12
N LEU A 71 -6.60 5.98 8.38
CA LEU A 71 -6.46 4.60 8.82
C LEU A 71 -7.64 4.21 9.70
N TRP A 72 -8.20 3.03 9.45
CA TRP A 72 -9.37 2.52 10.15
C TRP A 72 -9.14 1.09 10.64
N LEU A 73 -9.33 0.88 11.93
CA LEU A 73 -9.26 -0.42 12.56
C LEU A 73 -10.67 -1.01 12.69
N VAL A 74 -10.86 -2.23 12.22
CA VAL A 74 -12.11 -2.97 12.32
C VAL A 74 -11.87 -4.21 13.18
N ALA A 75 -12.38 -4.20 14.40
CA ALA A 75 -12.34 -5.36 15.28
C ALA A 75 -13.56 -6.24 14.99
N THR A 76 -13.35 -7.49 14.59
CA THR A 76 -14.43 -8.42 14.23
C THR A 76 -15.39 -8.62 15.40
N GLU A 77 -14.87 -8.74 16.62
CA GLU A 77 -15.67 -8.92 17.84
C GLU A 77 -16.69 -7.78 18.05
N ALA A 78 -16.37 -6.55 17.67
CA ALA A 78 -17.23 -5.39 17.86
C ALA A 78 -18.40 -5.34 16.85
N HIS A 79 -18.37 -6.16 15.81
CA HIS A 79 -19.28 -6.07 14.68
C HIS A 79 -19.93 -7.40 14.28
N GLN A 80 -19.36 -8.54 14.65
CA GLN A 80 -19.77 -9.89 14.19
C GLN A 80 -21.25 -10.20 14.40
N ASP A 81 -21.85 -9.70 15.49
CA ASP A 81 -23.27 -9.92 15.79
C ASP A 81 -24.20 -9.15 14.85
N THR A 82 -23.75 -8.00 14.36
CA THR A 82 -24.54 -7.13 13.48
C THR A 82 -24.21 -7.34 12.00
N VAL A 83 -22.98 -7.74 11.66
CA VAL A 83 -22.50 -7.74 10.28
C VAL A 83 -23.33 -8.64 9.37
N THR A 84 -23.85 -9.75 9.89
CA THR A 84 -24.70 -10.68 9.14
C THR A 84 -25.98 -10.01 8.63
N GLN A 85 -26.52 -9.03 9.35
CA GLN A 85 -27.70 -8.27 8.94
C GLN A 85 -27.36 -7.17 7.92
N PHE A 86 -26.18 -6.54 8.05
CA PHE A 86 -25.75 -5.45 7.18
C PHE A 86 -25.13 -5.92 5.87
N ALA A 87 -24.45 -7.07 5.86
CA ALA A 87 -23.71 -7.56 4.71
C ALA A 87 -24.59 -7.69 3.44
N PRO A 88 -25.81 -8.26 3.47
CA PRO A 88 -26.67 -8.33 2.29
C PRO A 88 -27.12 -6.96 1.75
N LEU A 89 -27.13 -5.94 2.60
CA LEU A 89 -27.52 -4.56 2.26
C LEU A 89 -26.36 -3.74 1.68
N VAL A 90 -25.12 -4.21 1.85
CA VAL A 90 -23.90 -3.44 1.57
C VAL A 90 -22.99 -4.11 0.55
N LEU A 91 -22.86 -5.44 0.61
CA LEU A 91 -21.92 -6.20 -0.23
C LEU A 91 -22.55 -6.63 -1.55
N ALA A 92 -21.70 -6.79 -2.56
CA ALA A 92 -22.09 -7.40 -3.83
C ALA A 92 -22.30 -8.91 -3.68
N THR A 93 -23.03 -9.52 -4.62
CA THR A 93 -23.33 -10.96 -4.60
C THR A 93 -22.05 -11.80 -4.60
N GLU A 94 -21.03 -11.39 -5.36
CA GLU A 94 -19.75 -12.09 -5.45
C GLU A 94 -18.97 -12.02 -4.14
N GLU A 95 -19.07 -10.90 -3.42
CA GLU A 95 -18.45 -10.75 -2.10
C GLU A 95 -19.14 -11.63 -1.06
N LEU A 96 -20.47 -11.73 -1.11
CA LEU A 96 -21.24 -12.63 -0.24
C LEU A 96 -20.93 -14.09 -0.52
N ALA A 97 -20.89 -14.49 -1.79
CA ALA A 97 -20.51 -15.85 -2.19
C ALA A 97 -19.08 -16.19 -1.73
N ARG A 98 -18.13 -15.26 -1.89
CA ARG A 98 -16.76 -15.43 -1.37
C ARG A 98 -16.74 -15.58 0.15
N ALA A 99 -17.59 -14.87 0.88
CA ALA A 99 -17.70 -15.03 2.34
C ALA A 99 -18.16 -16.45 2.72
N GLU A 100 -19.04 -17.06 1.93
CA GLU A 100 -19.55 -18.41 2.17
C GLU A 100 -18.51 -19.52 1.93
N GLU A 101 -17.45 -19.25 1.15
CA GLU A 101 -16.35 -20.20 0.92
C GLU A 101 -15.45 -20.40 2.15
N PHE A 102 -15.47 -19.48 3.12
CA PHE A 102 -14.67 -19.60 4.34
C PHE A 102 -15.20 -20.73 5.23
N ARG A 103 -14.33 -21.72 5.49
CA ARG A 103 -14.66 -22.88 6.34
C ARG A 103 -14.81 -22.52 7.81
N ARG A 104 -13.99 -21.59 8.31
CA ARG A 104 -14.03 -21.15 9.72
C ARG A 104 -14.95 -19.94 9.84
N SER A 105 -15.87 -20.00 10.80
CA SER A 105 -16.82 -18.91 11.07
C SER A 105 -16.13 -17.59 11.42
N GLY A 106 -15.00 -17.65 12.15
CA GLY A 106 -14.20 -16.46 12.50
C GLY A 106 -13.56 -15.77 11.28
N ASP A 107 -13.06 -16.55 10.32
CA ASP A 107 -12.51 -16.00 9.07
C ASP A 107 -13.64 -15.35 8.25
N ARG A 108 -14.79 -16.03 8.14
CA ARG A 108 -15.97 -15.49 7.48
C ARG A 108 -16.43 -14.17 8.12
N ALA A 109 -16.53 -14.13 9.44
CA ALA A 109 -16.93 -12.92 10.17
C ALA A 109 -15.93 -11.78 9.94
N THR A 110 -14.63 -12.07 9.99
CA THR A 110 -13.57 -11.08 9.73
C THR A 110 -13.67 -10.52 8.31
N TYR A 111 -13.84 -11.40 7.31
CA TYR A 111 -14.04 -10.99 5.93
C TYR A 111 -15.27 -10.07 5.77
N LEU A 112 -16.42 -10.46 6.34
CA LEU A 112 -17.64 -9.66 6.26
C LEU A 112 -17.45 -8.28 6.94
N CYS A 113 -16.88 -8.24 8.14
CA CYS A 113 -16.64 -7.00 8.88
C CYS A 113 -15.71 -6.07 8.10
N ALA A 114 -14.61 -6.62 7.57
CA ALA A 114 -13.65 -5.88 6.75
C ALA A 114 -14.31 -5.26 5.51
N HIS A 115 -15.04 -6.07 4.74
CA HIS A 115 -15.64 -5.63 3.48
C HIS A 115 -16.82 -4.68 3.69
N VAL A 116 -17.67 -4.90 4.69
CA VAL A 116 -18.74 -3.96 5.05
C VAL A 116 -18.13 -2.64 5.51
N GLY A 117 -17.11 -2.68 6.38
CA GLY A 117 -16.37 -1.49 6.81
C GLY A 117 -15.78 -0.72 5.62
N LEU A 118 -15.11 -1.42 4.71
CA LEU A 118 -14.53 -0.83 3.50
C LEU A 118 -15.59 -0.14 2.63
N ARG A 119 -16.69 -0.84 2.29
CA ARG A 119 -17.78 -0.27 1.48
C ARG A 119 -18.38 0.99 2.13
N ARG A 120 -18.54 0.99 3.45
CA ARG A 120 -19.07 2.15 4.19
C ARG A 120 -18.11 3.34 4.13
N LEU A 121 -16.83 3.11 4.36
CA LEU A 121 -15.81 4.17 4.32
C LEU A 121 -15.67 4.75 2.91
N LEU A 122 -15.61 3.91 1.87
CA LEU A 122 -15.53 4.35 0.48
C LEU A 122 -16.81 5.10 0.07
N GLY A 123 -17.99 4.59 0.43
CA GLY A 123 -19.26 5.27 0.16
C GLY A 123 -19.32 6.66 0.79
N ALA A 124 -18.85 6.80 2.04
CA ALA A 124 -18.76 8.09 2.72
C ALA A 124 -17.81 9.08 2.03
N HIS A 125 -16.66 8.61 1.53
CA HIS A 125 -15.73 9.47 0.77
C HIS A 125 -16.28 9.87 -0.61
N LEU A 126 -17.00 8.97 -1.27
CA LEU A 126 -17.54 9.17 -2.61
C LEU A 126 -18.90 9.89 -2.60
N GLY A 127 -19.55 10.03 -1.44
CA GLY A 127 -20.89 10.61 -1.33
C GLY A 127 -21.98 9.71 -1.94
N VAL A 128 -21.76 8.40 -1.94
CA VAL A 128 -22.70 7.41 -2.50
C VAL A 128 -23.06 6.34 -1.47
N ALA A 129 -24.12 5.59 -1.73
CA ALA A 129 -24.49 4.47 -0.87
C ALA A 129 -23.38 3.40 -0.85
N PRO A 130 -23.08 2.74 0.28
CA PRO A 130 -22.03 1.74 0.37
C PRO A 130 -22.13 0.62 -0.69
N ARG A 131 -23.36 0.17 -0.96
CA ARG A 131 -23.66 -0.88 -1.96
C ARG A 131 -23.38 -0.47 -3.39
N THR A 132 -23.36 0.83 -3.69
CA THR A 132 -23.18 1.35 -5.06
C THR A 132 -21.73 1.72 -5.36
N VAL A 133 -20.82 1.58 -4.39
CA VAL A 133 -19.39 1.71 -4.64
C VAL A 133 -19.01 0.70 -5.73
N SER A 134 -18.22 1.09 -6.73
CA SER A 134 -17.74 0.18 -7.77
C SER A 134 -16.26 -0.09 -7.56
N VAL A 135 -15.91 -1.34 -7.26
CA VAL A 135 -14.52 -1.77 -7.07
C VAL A 135 -14.15 -2.68 -8.23
N ALA A 136 -13.14 -2.28 -8.99
CA ALA A 136 -12.58 -3.05 -10.10
C ALA A 136 -11.22 -3.65 -9.72
N ARG A 137 -10.67 -4.50 -10.58
CA ARG A 137 -9.28 -4.96 -10.49
C ARG A 137 -8.44 -4.20 -11.51
N ALA A 138 -7.35 -3.60 -11.06
CA ALA A 138 -6.38 -2.99 -11.96
C ALA A 138 -5.64 -4.09 -12.76
N PRO A 139 -5.08 -3.76 -13.94
CA PRO A 139 -4.08 -4.60 -14.60
C PRO A 139 -2.94 -4.93 -13.63
N CYS A 140 -2.54 -6.19 -13.57
CA CYS A 140 -1.40 -6.60 -12.76
C CYS A 140 -0.12 -5.95 -13.31
N PRO A 141 0.71 -5.27 -12.50
CA PRO A 141 1.93 -4.67 -13.02
C PRO A 141 2.97 -5.68 -13.52
N CYS A 142 2.84 -6.96 -13.13
CA CYS A 142 3.77 -8.03 -13.54
C CYS A 142 3.42 -8.66 -14.90
N CYS A 143 2.13 -8.82 -15.23
CA CYS A 143 1.69 -9.53 -16.43
C CYS A 143 0.60 -8.82 -17.25
N GLY A 144 0.02 -7.73 -16.75
CA GLY A 144 -1.03 -6.94 -17.42
C GLY A 144 -2.46 -7.48 -17.27
N GLU A 145 -2.65 -8.69 -16.75
CA GLU A 145 -3.96 -9.34 -16.61
C GLU A 145 -4.85 -8.69 -15.51
N PRO A 146 -6.19 -8.79 -15.60
CA PRO A 146 -7.14 -8.07 -14.72
C PRO A 146 -7.29 -8.71 -13.33
N HIS A 147 -6.18 -9.16 -12.74
CA HIS A 147 -6.11 -9.73 -11.39
C HIS A 147 -5.28 -8.89 -10.43
N GLY A 148 -4.82 -7.71 -10.84
CA GLY A 148 -4.09 -6.76 -10.00
C GLY A 148 -4.94 -6.24 -8.84
N ARG A 149 -4.41 -5.26 -8.10
CA ARG A 149 -5.05 -4.79 -6.87
C ARG A 149 -6.48 -4.25 -7.08
N PRO A 150 -7.35 -4.31 -6.06
CA PRO A 150 -8.61 -3.60 -6.05
C PRO A 150 -8.40 -2.07 -6.22
N VAL A 151 -9.22 -1.44 -7.06
CA VAL A 151 -9.19 0.01 -7.32
C VAL A 151 -10.60 0.56 -7.52
N LEU A 152 -10.74 1.86 -7.27
CA LEU A 152 -11.92 2.63 -7.71
C LEU A 152 -11.72 3.11 -9.14
N THR A 153 -12.81 3.16 -9.91
CA THR A 153 -12.78 3.47 -11.35
C THR A 153 -12.45 4.93 -11.65
N ASP A 154 -12.69 5.84 -10.70
CA ASP A 154 -12.41 7.28 -10.87
C ASP A 154 -10.94 7.65 -10.69
N GLY A 155 -10.13 6.75 -10.12
CA GLY A 155 -8.70 6.95 -9.86
C GLY A 155 -8.35 8.07 -8.87
N ARG A 156 -9.34 8.71 -8.23
CA ARG A 156 -9.13 9.85 -7.31
C ARG A 156 -8.89 9.42 -5.88
N LEU A 157 -9.31 8.21 -5.56
CA LEU A 157 -9.32 7.63 -4.24
C LEU A 157 -8.61 6.28 -4.27
N HIS A 158 -7.54 6.16 -3.49
CA HIS A 158 -6.83 4.89 -3.31
C HIS A 158 -7.18 4.30 -1.96
N PHE A 159 -7.24 2.98 -1.90
CA PHE A 159 -7.46 2.28 -0.65
C PHE A 159 -6.64 1.00 -0.60
N SER A 160 -6.46 0.50 0.61
CA SER A 160 -5.90 -0.82 0.86
C SER A 160 -6.59 -1.42 2.08
N LEU A 161 -6.74 -2.73 2.06
CA LEU A 161 -7.34 -3.51 3.14
C LEU A 161 -6.39 -4.67 3.43
N SER A 162 -6.09 -4.87 4.71
CA SER A 162 -5.47 -6.09 5.21
C SER A 162 -6.24 -6.59 6.42
N HIS A 163 -6.20 -7.89 6.67
CA HIS A 163 -6.83 -8.49 7.83
C HIS A 163 -6.05 -9.72 8.29
N CYS A 164 -6.03 -9.90 9.59
CA CYS A 164 -5.61 -11.12 10.26
C CYS A 164 -6.74 -11.59 11.18
N GLU A 165 -6.59 -12.73 11.84
CA GLU A 165 -7.61 -13.35 12.70
C GLU A 165 -8.28 -12.31 13.64
N GLY A 166 -9.54 -11.96 13.36
CA GLY A 166 -10.35 -11.06 14.21
C GLY A 166 -10.11 -9.57 14.04
N LEU A 167 -9.17 -9.13 13.17
CA LEU A 167 -8.78 -7.73 13.07
C LEU A 167 -8.50 -7.33 11.62
N SER A 168 -8.99 -6.16 11.20
CA SER A 168 -8.72 -5.60 9.87
C SER A 168 -8.26 -4.17 9.94
N LEU A 169 -7.37 -3.81 9.03
CA LEU A 169 -6.87 -2.46 8.84
C LEU A 169 -7.21 -1.97 7.43
N ILE A 170 -7.84 -0.81 7.34
CA ILE A 170 -8.20 -0.15 6.09
C ILE A 170 -7.45 1.17 6.01
N ALA A 171 -6.78 1.43 4.88
CA ALA A 171 -6.29 2.75 4.51
C ALA A 171 -7.10 3.35 3.38
N VAL A 172 -7.30 4.66 3.45
CA VAL A 172 -7.83 5.47 2.36
C VAL A 172 -6.94 6.70 2.16
N ALA A 173 -6.55 6.99 0.92
CA ALA A 173 -5.61 8.07 0.61
C ALA A 173 -5.82 8.66 -0.79
N SER A 174 -5.19 9.82 -1.03
CA SER A 174 -5.20 10.52 -2.32
C SER A 174 -4.10 10.05 -3.28
N THR A 175 -3.16 9.24 -2.79
CA THR A 175 -2.10 8.60 -3.58
C THR A 175 -2.08 7.09 -3.31
N PRO A 176 -1.44 6.28 -4.16
CA PRO A 176 -1.33 4.83 -3.94
C PRO A 176 -0.88 4.49 -2.51
N VAL A 177 -1.70 3.68 -1.83
CA VAL A 177 -1.52 3.30 -0.44
C VAL A 177 -1.60 1.79 -0.30
N GLY A 178 -0.82 1.24 0.62
CA GLY A 178 -0.91 -0.14 1.06
C GLY A 178 -0.87 -0.21 2.58
N VAL A 179 -1.66 -1.12 3.16
CA VAL A 179 -1.59 -1.46 4.58
C VAL A 179 -1.38 -2.94 4.74
N ASP A 180 -0.74 -3.28 5.85
CA ASP A 180 -0.72 -4.64 6.32
C ASP A 180 -0.88 -4.74 7.83
N ILE A 181 -1.47 -5.84 8.28
CA ILE A 181 -1.65 -6.18 9.69
C ILE A 181 -1.52 -7.67 9.86
N GLU A 182 -0.67 -8.08 10.80
CA GLU A 182 -0.39 -9.49 11.06
C GLU A 182 -0.30 -9.75 12.55
N ARG A 183 -0.67 -10.97 12.93
CA ARG A 183 -0.42 -11.49 14.27
C ARG A 183 1.06 -11.83 14.40
N VAL A 184 1.64 -11.56 15.57
CA VAL A 184 3.02 -11.99 15.88
C VAL A 184 3.09 -13.52 15.75
N PRO A 185 3.93 -14.05 14.85
CA PRO A 185 4.00 -15.48 14.61
C PRO A 185 4.69 -16.21 15.76
N ALA A 186 4.57 -17.54 15.79
CA ALA A 186 5.35 -18.36 16.69
C ALA A 186 6.84 -18.36 16.29
N ALA A 187 7.73 -18.54 17.27
CA ALA A 187 9.18 -18.47 17.04
C ALA A 187 9.72 -19.47 15.99
N HIS A 188 9.10 -20.64 15.85
CA HIS A 188 9.50 -21.64 14.85
C HIS A 188 9.22 -21.16 13.42
N THR A 189 8.08 -20.49 13.20
CA THR A 189 7.69 -19.92 11.90
C THR A 189 8.68 -18.85 11.43
N VAL A 190 9.17 -18.03 12.36
CA VAL A 190 10.12 -16.95 12.07
C VAL A 190 11.43 -17.49 11.50
N ARG A 191 11.92 -18.61 12.02
CA ARG A 191 13.20 -19.19 11.60
C ARG A 191 13.18 -19.55 10.11
N GLU A 192 12.10 -20.15 9.64
CA GLU A 192 11.95 -20.58 8.25
C GLU A 192 11.67 -19.39 7.33
N ALA A 193 10.86 -18.42 7.78
CA ALA A 193 10.45 -17.29 6.95
C ALA A 193 11.49 -16.15 6.91
N SER A 194 12.50 -16.13 7.79
CA SER A 194 13.50 -15.05 7.77
C SER A 194 14.47 -15.15 6.58
N GLU A 195 14.57 -16.33 5.95
CA GLU A 195 15.46 -16.57 4.81
C GLU A 195 15.00 -15.88 3.52
N VAL A 196 13.71 -15.49 3.43
CA VAL A 196 13.18 -14.76 2.27
C VAL A 196 13.24 -13.23 2.45
N LEU A 197 13.75 -12.75 3.59
CA LEU A 197 13.90 -11.31 3.85
C LEU A 197 15.17 -10.76 3.18
N HIS A 198 15.29 -9.43 3.17
CA HIS A 198 16.52 -8.81 2.70
C HIS A 198 17.68 -9.26 3.61
N PRO A 199 18.89 -9.57 3.08
CA PRO A 199 19.99 -10.13 3.87
C PRO A 199 20.36 -9.29 5.11
N ALA A 200 20.28 -7.96 5.01
CA ALA A 200 20.50 -7.07 6.14
C ALA A 200 19.43 -7.23 7.25
N GLU A 201 18.16 -7.40 6.90
CA GLU A 201 17.09 -7.64 7.89
C GLU A 201 17.26 -9.01 8.53
N ALA A 202 17.59 -10.04 7.74
CA ALA A 202 17.87 -11.37 8.28
C ALA A 202 19.02 -11.33 9.30
N ALA A 203 20.10 -10.57 9.02
CA ALA A 203 21.20 -10.35 9.95
C ALA A 203 20.77 -9.58 11.20
N GLU A 204 19.96 -8.53 11.05
CA GLU A 204 19.39 -7.77 12.18
C GLU A 204 18.52 -8.66 13.08
N LEU A 205 17.65 -9.50 12.51
CA LEU A 205 16.84 -10.45 13.27
C LEU A 205 17.71 -11.48 14.00
N ALA A 206 18.76 -12.00 13.34
CA ALA A 206 19.66 -12.98 13.93
C ALA A 206 20.43 -12.42 15.15
N ALA A 207 20.75 -11.12 15.14
CA ALA A 207 21.41 -10.43 16.25
C ALA A 207 20.51 -10.24 17.48
N LEU A 208 19.18 -10.34 17.34
CA LEU A 208 18.25 -10.26 18.46
C LEU A 208 18.23 -11.54 19.30
N THR A 209 17.92 -11.39 20.59
CA THR A 209 17.60 -12.54 21.44
C THR A 209 16.36 -13.27 20.91
N PRO A 210 16.26 -14.61 21.05
CA PRO A 210 15.16 -15.38 20.48
C PRO A 210 13.76 -14.87 20.85
N ALA A 211 13.58 -14.30 22.04
CA ALA A 211 12.32 -13.73 22.51
C ALA A 211 11.85 -12.50 21.70
N HIS A 212 12.75 -11.71 21.11
CA HIS A 212 12.39 -10.50 20.37
C HIS A 212 12.23 -10.72 18.85
N ARG A 213 12.71 -11.86 18.33
CA ARG A 213 12.69 -12.15 16.89
C ARG A 213 11.28 -12.17 16.30
N PRO A 214 10.25 -12.76 16.93
CA PRO A 214 8.91 -12.81 16.33
C PRO A 214 8.28 -11.44 16.10
N ALA A 215 8.40 -10.54 17.07
CA ALA A 215 7.89 -9.17 16.94
C ALA A 215 8.66 -8.39 15.87
N ALA A 216 10.00 -8.51 15.84
CA ALA A 216 10.81 -7.88 14.80
C ALA A 216 10.50 -8.42 13.40
N PHE A 217 10.28 -9.72 13.26
CA PHE A 217 9.86 -10.35 12.01
C PHE A 217 8.50 -9.81 11.55
N ALA A 218 7.48 -9.84 12.41
CA ALA A 218 6.15 -9.34 12.05
C ALA A 218 6.18 -7.87 11.62
N ARG A 219 7.03 -7.06 12.27
CA ARG A 219 7.28 -5.67 11.88
C ARG A 219 7.90 -5.54 10.49
N VAL A 220 8.95 -6.30 10.18
CA VAL A 220 9.54 -6.30 8.82
C VAL A 220 8.51 -6.76 7.78
N TRP A 221 7.82 -7.86 8.08
CA TRP A 221 6.87 -8.47 7.18
C TRP A 221 5.72 -7.51 6.83
N THR A 222 5.07 -6.93 7.84
CA THR A 222 3.99 -5.96 7.61
C THR A 222 4.45 -4.72 6.86
N ARG A 223 5.67 -4.22 7.11
CA ARG A 223 6.26 -3.12 6.34
C ARG A 223 6.42 -3.47 4.86
N LYS A 224 6.94 -4.66 4.56
CA LYS A 224 7.11 -5.13 3.17
C LYS A 224 5.76 -5.32 2.49
N GLU A 225 4.83 -6.03 3.12
CA GLU A 225 3.49 -6.27 2.56
C GLU A 225 2.72 -4.96 2.33
N ALA A 226 2.80 -4.00 3.26
CA ALA A 226 2.21 -2.68 3.07
C ALA A 226 2.81 -1.98 1.84
N TYR A 227 4.12 -2.02 1.67
CA TYR A 227 4.79 -1.47 0.50
C TYR A 227 4.39 -2.18 -0.81
N LEU A 228 4.40 -3.51 -0.84
CA LEU A 228 4.02 -4.31 -2.01
C LEU A 228 2.55 -4.12 -2.41
N LYS A 229 1.65 -4.02 -1.43
CA LYS A 229 0.24 -3.64 -1.63
C LYS A 229 0.10 -2.23 -2.19
N GLY A 230 0.94 -1.30 -1.73
CA GLY A 230 1.03 0.06 -2.25
C GLY A 230 1.45 0.10 -3.72
N LEU A 231 2.42 -0.71 -4.12
CA LEU A 231 2.84 -0.88 -5.52
C LEU A 231 1.77 -1.57 -6.37
N GLY A 232 0.94 -2.41 -5.77
CA GLY A 232 -0.11 -3.16 -6.46
C GLY A 232 0.38 -4.46 -7.13
N ILE A 233 1.57 -4.93 -6.76
CA ILE A 233 2.19 -6.16 -7.29
C ILE A 233 1.88 -7.40 -6.45
N GLY A 234 1.46 -7.22 -5.20
CA GLY A 234 1.13 -8.33 -4.28
C GLY A 234 2.33 -9.26 -4.03
N LEU A 235 2.03 -10.52 -3.67
CA LEU A 235 3.00 -11.58 -3.31
C LEU A 235 3.89 -12.04 -4.48
N GLY A 236 3.72 -11.50 -5.69
CA GLY A 236 4.55 -11.84 -6.85
C GLY A 236 5.94 -11.18 -6.84
N ALA A 237 6.20 -10.30 -5.88
CA ALA A 237 7.46 -9.61 -5.72
C ALA A 237 8.37 -10.34 -4.73
N ASP A 238 9.67 -10.33 -5.00
CA ASP A 238 10.68 -10.86 -4.08
C ASP A 238 10.75 -10.00 -2.81
N PRO A 239 10.39 -10.53 -1.62
CA PRO A 239 10.49 -9.79 -0.37
C PRO A 239 11.93 -9.42 -0.01
N ALA A 240 12.94 -10.07 -0.59
CA ALA A 240 14.34 -9.75 -0.36
C ALA A 240 14.83 -8.51 -1.13
N ALA A 241 14.05 -8.01 -2.10
CA ALA A 241 14.50 -6.95 -3.01
C ALA A 241 14.71 -5.59 -2.32
N GLU A 242 13.88 -5.25 -1.33
CA GLU A 242 13.85 -3.91 -0.73
C GLU A 242 14.06 -3.96 0.79
N TYR A 243 15.00 -3.18 1.29
CA TYR A 243 15.26 -3.04 2.72
C TYR A 243 14.29 -2.05 3.38
N VAL A 244 13.51 -2.53 4.35
CA VAL A 244 12.57 -1.73 5.16
C VAL A 244 12.96 -1.61 6.63
N GLY A 245 14.02 -2.31 7.03
CA GLY A 245 14.60 -2.30 8.37
C GLY A 245 13.81 -3.13 9.39
N ALA A 246 14.54 -3.84 10.26
CA ALA A 246 13.96 -4.62 11.35
C ALA A 246 13.87 -3.85 12.67
N GLY A 247 14.51 -2.68 12.76
CA GLY A 247 14.53 -1.81 13.94
C GLY A 247 13.22 -1.07 14.21
N PRO A 248 13.17 -0.28 15.31
CA PRO A 248 11.97 0.48 15.71
C PRO A 248 11.60 1.60 14.72
N VAL A 249 12.55 2.07 13.93
CA VAL A 249 12.30 3.07 12.87
C VAL A 249 12.36 2.37 11.52
N PRO A 250 11.34 2.50 10.65
CA PRO A 250 11.36 1.92 9.31
C PRO A 250 12.31 2.67 8.38
N SER A 251 12.86 1.94 7.42
CA SER A 251 13.50 2.50 6.23
C SER A 251 12.49 2.52 5.10
N ALA A 252 12.16 3.70 4.58
CA ALA A 252 11.20 3.81 3.48
C ALA A 252 11.93 3.70 2.11
N PRO A 253 11.44 2.86 1.18
CA PRO A 253 11.93 2.86 -0.20
C PRO A 253 11.80 4.25 -0.86
N PRO A 254 12.64 4.58 -1.85
CA PRO A 254 12.61 5.88 -2.53
C PRO A 254 11.22 6.22 -3.12
N GLY A 255 10.74 7.44 -2.87
CA GLY A 255 9.41 7.88 -3.32
C GLY A 255 8.25 7.36 -2.48
N TRP A 256 8.52 6.68 -1.37
CA TRP A 256 7.50 6.18 -0.45
C TRP A 256 7.65 6.79 0.94
N PHE A 257 6.50 6.96 1.58
CA PHE A 257 6.38 7.06 3.01
C PHE A 257 6.05 5.68 3.56
N LEU A 258 6.73 5.25 4.61
CA LEU A 258 6.48 3.98 5.30
C LEU A 258 6.55 4.23 6.80
N THR A 259 5.55 3.74 7.53
CA THR A 259 5.49 3.85 8.99
C THR A 259 4.72 2.69 9.61
N ASP A 260 5.02 2.38 10.86
CA ASP A 260 4.24 1.45 11.67
C ASP A 260 2.89 2.07 12.04
N VAL A 261 1.92 1.20 12.36
CA VAL A 261 0.57 1.56 12.80
C VAL A 261 0.33 0.95 14.18
N THR A 262 -0.17 1.75 15.13
CA THR A 262 -0.53 1.28 16.46
C THR A 262 -1.74 0.36 16.38
N VAL A 263 -1.58 -0.88 16.83
CA VAL A 263 -2.60 -1.93 16.82
C VAL A 263 -2.62 -2.66 18.17
N PRO A 264 -3.68 -3.41 18.50
CA PRO A 264 -3.75 -4.20 19.73
C PRO A 264 -2.55 -5.14 19.91
N ASP A 265 -2.24 -5.45 21.16
CA ASP A 265 -1.11 -6.32 21.52
C ASP A 265 -1.14 -7.66 20.78
N GLY A 266 0.04 -8.21 20.52
CA GLY A 266 0.20 -9.45 19.76
C GLY A 266 0.05 -9.27 18.25
N HIS A 267 -0.08 -8.04 17.75
CA HIS A 267 -0.13 -7.72 16.33
C HIS A 267 0.91 -6.66 15.95
N HIS A 268 1.29 -6.65 14.68
CA HIS A 268 2.02 -5.55 14.06
C HIS A 268 1.29 -5.11 12.79
N ALA A 269 1.42 -3.82 12.47
CA ALA A 269 0.85 -3.27 11.28
C ALA A 269 1.73 -2.15 10.72
N ALA A 270 1.63 -1.93 9.42
CA ALA A 270 2.31 -0.85 8.73
C ALA A 270 1.43 -0.25 7.64
N VAL A 271 1.79 0.97 7.23
CA VAL A 271 1.22 1.64 6.06
C VAL A 271 2.34 2.19 5.19
N ALA A 272 2.21 1.97 3.89
CA ALA A 272 3.04 2.57 2.86
C ALA A 272 2.20 3.50 1.98
N LEU A 273 2.69 4.70 1.71
CA LEU A 273 2.01 5.71 0.91
C LEU A 273 2.97 6.35 -0.10
N ARG A 274 2.59 6.41 -1.37
CA ARG A 274 3.42 7.04 -2.40
C ARG A 274 3.48 8.57 -2.22
N ARG A 275 4.68 9.14 -2.30
CA ARG A 275 4.93 10.59 -2.24
C ARG A 275 4.79 11.26 -3.60
#